data_AF-A0AAD7C2I7-F1
#
_entry.id   AF-A0AAD7C2I7-F1
#
_cell.length_a   1.000
_cell.length_b   1.000
_cell.length_c   1.000
_cell.angle_alpha   90.00
_cell.angle_beta   90.00
_cell.angle_gamma   90.00
#
_symmetry.space_group_name_H-M   'P 1'
#
loop_
_entity.id
_entity.type
_entity.pdbx_description
1 polymer ?
#
loop_
_entity_poly.entity_id
_entity_poly.type
_entity_poly.pdbx_seq_one_letter_code
_entity_poly.pdbx_strand_id
1 'polypeptide(L)' 'ERLSDEDACHLGFPAISCTTEIQGVSWRSSAYVAMASLHRGKGFDPYTQDVARHLKEPLFQLV' A
#
# COMPACT_ATOMS: atom_id res chain seq x y z
N GLU A 1 -10.81 27.24 -8.59
CA GLU A 1 -11.39 25.88 -8.45
C GLU A 1 -10.66 24.92 -9.39
N ARG A 2 -10.49 23.67 -8.98
CA ARG A 2 -9.97 22.61 -9.85
C ARG A 2 -11.15 21.97 -10.58
N LEU A 3 -11.08 21.87 -11.91
CA LEU A 3 -12.06 21.14 -12.73
C LEU A 3 -12.05 19.65 -12.38
N SER A 4 -13.20 18.99 -12.50
CA SER A 4 -13.24 17.53 -12.42
C SER A 4 -12.49 16.92 -13.61
N ASP A 5 -11.95 15.71 -13.43
CA ASP A 5 -11.21 15.03 -14.50
C ASP A 5 -12.13 14.75 -15.73
N GLU A 6 -13.44 14.59 -15.50
CA GLU A 6 -14.47 14.40 -16.53
C GLU A 6 -14.70 15.69 -17.34
N ASP A 7 -14.83 16.84 -16.66
CA ASP A 7 -14.97 18.15 -17.32
C ASP A 7 -13.73 18.53 -18.13
N ALA A 8 -12.54 18.22 -17.59
CA ALA A 8 -11.27 18.43 -18.30
C ALA A 8 -11.18 17.57 -19.57
N CYS A 9 -11.68 16.34 -19.52
CA CYS A 9 -11.70 15.44 -20.68
C CYS A 9 -12.64 15.97 -21.79
N HIS A 10 -13.81 16.51 -21.41
CA HIS A 10 -14.73 17.14 -22.36
C HIS A 10 -14.14 18.39 -23.04
N LEU A 11 -13.18 19.05 -22.42
CA LEU A 11 -12.44 20.20 -22.96
C LEU A 11 -11.22 19.80 -23.80
N GLY A 12 -11.01 18.51 -24.07
CA GLY A 12 -9.93 18.01 -24.91
C GLY A 12 -8.58 17.87 -24.19
N PHE A 13 -8.55 18.00 -22.87
CA PHE A 13 -7.35 17.68 -22.10
C PHE A 13 -7.19 16.15 -22.02
N PRO A 14 -5.97 15.62 -22.23
CA PRO A 14 -5.75 14.19 -22.11
C PRO A 14 -5.90 13.76 -20.64
N ALA A 15 -6.89 12.92 -20.37
CA ALA A 15 -7.02 12.23 -19.08
C ALA A 15 -6.34 10.87 -19.17
N ILE A 16 -5.53 10.54 -18.16
CA ILE A 16 -4.93 9.22 -17.99
C ILE A 16 -5.53 8.61 -16.72
N SER A 17 -6.35 7.58 -16.89
CA SER A 17 -6.82 6.76 -15.77
C SER A 17 -5.83 5.62 -15.53
N CYS A 18 -5.31 5.51 -14.32
CA CYS A 18 -4.44 4.43 -13.91
C CYS A 18 -5.16 3.56 -12.88
N THR A 19 -5.35 2.28 -13.22
CA THR A 19 -5.89 1.29 -12.28
C THR A 19 -4.74 0.40 -11.82
N THR A 20 -4.53 0.32 -10.51
CA THR A 20 -3.55 -0.61 -9.92
C THR A 20 -4.30 -1.76 -9.27
N GLU A 21 -4.15 -2.96 -9.82
CA GLU A 21 -4.68 -4.18 -9.20
C GLU A 21 -3.59 -4.84 -8.36
N ILE A 22 -3.81 -4.93 -7.05
CA ILE A 22 -2.93 -5.69 -6.16
C ILE A 22 -3.44 -7.13 -6.15
N GLN A 23 -2.80 -8.01 -6.92
CA GLN A 23 -3.01 -9.45 -6.77
C GLN A 23 -2.37 -9.89 -5.45
N GLY A 24 -3.18 -9.93 -4.39
CA GLY A 24 -2.76 -10.41 -3.10
C GLY A 24 -2.44 -11.90 -3.15
N VAL A 25 -1.17 -12.28 -2.98
CA VAL A 25 -0.82 -13.66 -2.66
C VAL A 25 -1.31 -13.92 -1.23
N SER A 26 -2.28 -14.81 -1.04
CA SER A 26 -2.71 -15.20 0.30
C SER A 26 -1.64 -16.10 0.91
N TRP A 27 -1.03 -15.66 2.03
CA TRP A 27 -0.15 -16.52 2.79
C TRP A 27 -0.96 -17.34 3.79
N ARG A 28 -0.53 -18.56 4.10
CA ARG A 28 -1.13 -19.32 5.20
C ARG A 28 -0.99 -18.50 6.50
N SER A 29 -2.00 -18.55 7.36
CA SER A 29 -2.02 -17.81 8.64
C SER A 29 -0.77 -18.07 9.49
N SER A 30 -0.19 -19.27 9.41
CA SER A 30 1.05 -19.63 10.09
C SER A 30 2.25 -18.79 9.67
N ALA A 31 2.31 -18.38 8.40
CA ALA A 31 3.41 -17.57 7.89
C ALA A 31 3.33 -16.12 8.40
N TYR A 32 2.12 -15.55 8.54
CA TYR A 32 1.93 -14.26 9.21
C TYR A 32 2.37 -14.31 10.68
N VAL A 33 2.02 -15.39 11.41
CA VAL A 33 2.44 -15.59 12.80
C VAL A 33 3.96 -15.71 12.92
N ALA A 34 4.59 -16.46 12.00
CA ALA A 34 6.04 -16.61 11.97
C ALA A 34 6.74 -15.28 11.70
N MET A 35 6.25 -14.49 10.73
CA MET A 35 6.79 -13.16 10.45
C MET A 35 6.59 -12.20 11.62
N ALA A 36 5.42 -12.20 12.27
CA ALA A 36 5.18 -11.36 13.44
C ALA A 36 6.13 -11.71 14.59
N SER A 37 6.36 -13.01 14.84
CA SER A 37 7.29 -13.48 15.87
C SER A 37 8.73 -13.08 15.58
N LEU A 38 9.15 -13.17 14.30
CA LEU A 38 10.48 -12.76 13.86
C LEU A 38 10.72 -11.25 14.08
N HIS A 39 9.74 -10.41 13.74
CA HIS A 39 9.87 -8.96 13.93
C HIS A 39 9.88 -8.57 15.41
N ARG A 40 9.06 -9.20 16.26
CA ARG A 40 9.14 -9.02 17.71
C ARG A 40 10.51 -9.40 18.27
N GLY A 41 11.09 -10.51 17.81
CA GLY A 41 12.44 -10.93 18.20
C GLY A 41 13.53 -9.92 17.83
N LYS A 42 13.29 -9.08 16.81
CA LYS A 42 14.17 -7.97 16.41
C LYS A 42 13.85 -6.65 17.12
N GLY A 43 12.88 -6.64 18.04
CA GLY A 43 12.46 -5.45 18.79
C GLY A 43 11.44 -4.57 18.06
N PHE A 44 10.84 -5.03 16.96
CA PHE A 44 9.81 -4.30 16.24
C PHE A 44 8.40 -4.73 16.66
N ASP A 45 7.47 -3.78 16.74
CA ASP A 45 6.05 -4.07 16.86
C ASP A 45 5.47 -4.40 15.46
N PRO A 46 4.97 -5.64 15.23
CA PRO A 46 4.40 -6.02 13.94
C PRO A 46 3.07 -5.33 13.61
N TYR A 47 2.44 -4.65 14.56
CA TYR A 47 1.20 -3.89 14.35
C TYR A 47 1.44 -2.42 14.02
N THR A 48 2.70 -1.98 14.03
CA THR A 48 3.08 -0.62 13.63
C THR A 48 3.75 -0.61 12.25
N GLN A 49 3.99 0.58 11.74
CA GLN A 49 4.71 0.80 10.49
C GLN A 49 6.25 0.73 10.66
N ASP A 50 6.75 0.40 11.85
CA ASP A 50 8.19 0.52 12.15
C ASP A 50 9.03 -0.46 11.34
N VAL A 51 8.50 -1.66 11.09
CA VAL A 51 9.14 -2.65 10.21
C VAL A 51 9.28 -2.11 8.80
N ALA A 52 8.21 -1.57 8.22
CA ALA A 52 8.23 -1.03 6.87
C ALA A 52 9.17 0.19 6.73
N ARG A 53 9.18 1.07 7.74
CA ARG A 53 10.14 2.20 7.80
C ARG A 53 11.58 1.71 7.88
N HIS A 54 11.85 0.70 8.70
CA HIS A 54 13.19 0.11 8.83
C HIS A 54 13.67 -0.52 7.52
N LEU A 55 12.78 -1.19 6.80
CA LEU A 55 13.07 -1.80 5.50
C LEU A 55 13.10 -0.80 4.33
N LYS A 56 12.79 0.48 4.58
CA LYS A 56 12.64 1.53 3.55
C LYS A 56 11.62 1.16 2.46
N GLU A 57 10.62 0.36 2.84
CA GLU A 57 9.55 -0.04 1.93
C GLU A 57 8.50 1.07 1.83
N PRO A 58 7.90 1.29 0.66
CA PRO A 58 6.82 2.26 0.50
C PRO A 58 5.61 1.85 1.35
N LEU A 59 5.19 2.76 2.24
CA LEU A 59 3.99 2.61 3.04
C LEU A 59 2.77 2.95 2.19
N PHE A 60 2.06 1.92 1.70
CA PHE A 60 0.75 2.13 1.10
C PHE A 60 -0.27 2.41 2.21
N GLN A 61 -0.70 3.67 2.32
CA GLN A 61 -1.92 4.00 3.05
C GLN A 61 -3.11 3.60 2.17
N LEU A 62 -3.86 2.59 2.61
CA LEU A 62 -5.23 2.41 2.16
C LEU A 62 -6.05 3.56 2.77
N VAL A 63 -6.31 4.59 1.97
CA VAL A 63 -7.18 5.73 2.29
C VAL A 63 -8.63 5.33 2.05
#